data_AF-A0A528EKQ5-F1
#
_entry.id   AF-A0A528EKQ5-F1
#
_cell.length_a   1.000
_cell.length_b   1.000
_cell.length_c   1.000
_cell.angle_alpha   90.00
_cell.angle_beta   90.00
_cell.angle_gamma   90.00
#
_symmetry.space_group_name_H-M   'P 1'
#
loop_
_entity.id
_entity.type
_entity.pdbx_description
1 polymer ?
#
loop_
_entity_poly.entity_id
_entity_poly.type
_entity_poly.pdbx_seq_one_letter_code
_entity_poly.pdbx_strand_id
1 'polypeptide(L)'
;MSEEEARVYLGAINDSMSSPNMILDLRIPQNQKYQQVVLDEAVSRFLAGEIDKEATVAAVEEGWNELNEEIGKDEQLKLYKATIGAK
;
A
#
# COMPACT_ATOMS: atom_id res chain seq x y z
N MET A 1 -16.63 -16.74 -17.12
CA MET A 1 -16.36 -15.30 -17.33
C MET A 1 -17.16 -14.85 -18.53
N SER A 2 -18.18 -14.03 -18.30
CA SER A 2 -19.00 -13.37 -19.32
C SER A 2 -18.27 -12.15 -19.88
N GLU A 3 -18.77 -11.59 -20.99
CA GLU A 3 -18.25 -10.35 -21.55
C GLU A 3 -18.34 -9.18 -20.55
N GLU A 4 -19.42 -9.13 -19.77
CA GLU A 4 -19.64 -8.10 -18.76
C GLU A 4 -18.62 -8.21 -17.63
N GLU A 5 -18.40 -9.42 -17.09
CA GLU A 5 -17.37 -9.66 -16.07
C GLU A 5 -15.97 -9.30 -16.59
N ALA A 6 -15.68 -9.61 -17.85
CA ALA A 6 -14.42 -9.23 -18.48
C ALA A 6 -14.25 -7.71 -18.61
N ARG A 7 -15.32 -7.01 -19.01
CA ARG A 7 -15.33 -5.55 -19.17
C ARG A 7 -15.11 -4.83 -17.85
N VAL A 8 -15.78 -5.27 -16.78
CA VAL A 8 -15.62 -4.72 -15.43
C VAL A 8 -14.19 -4.94 -14.93
N TYR A 9 -13.68 -6.18 -15.04
CA TYR A 9 -12.34 -6.53 -14.59
C TYR A 9 -11.25 -5.73 -15.34
N LEU A 10 -11.30 -5.71 -16.68
CA LEU A 10 -10.32 -4.98 -17.49
C LEU A 10 -10.45 -3.46 -17.33
N GLY A 11 -11.66 -2.94 -17.13
CA GLY A 11 -11.90 -1.54 -16.82
C GLY A 11 -11.21 -1.12 -15.52
N ALA A 12 -11.40 -1.89 -14.45
CA ALA A 12 -10.76 -1.62 -13.15
C ALA A 12 -9.22 -1.67 -13.22
N ILE A 13 -8.66 -2.60 -14.00
CA ILE A 13 -7.21 -2.64 -14.27
C ILE A 13 -6.79 -1.38 -15.02
N ASN A 14 -7.47 -1.01 -16.10
CA ASN A 14 -7.12 0.16 -16.89
C ASN A 14 -7.18 1.45 -16.06
N ASP A 15 -8.20 1.61 -15.22
CA ASP A 15 -8.35 2.77 -14.33
C ASP A 15 -7.24 2.81 -13.28
N SER A 16 -6.86 1.66 -12.73
CA SER A 16 -5.71 1.55 -11.83
C SER A 16 -4.40 1.90 -12.54
N MET A 17 -4.22 1.39 -13.77
CA MET A 17 -3.05 1.60 -14.61
C MET A 17 -2.91 3.02 -15.17
N SER A 18 -4.01 3.77 -15.24
CA SER A 18 -4.03 5.15 -15.71
C SER A 18 -4.04 6.18 -14.57
N SER A 19 -4.08 5.73 -13.32
CA SER A 19 -4.01 6.60 -12.15
C SER A 19 -2.71 7.43 -12.15
N PRO A 20 -2.78 8.76 -11.94
CA PRO A 20 -1.59 9.60 -11.82
C PRO A 20 -0.74 9.25 -10.60
N ASN A 21 -1.31 8.52 -9.64
CA ASN A 21 -0.64 8.05 -8.43
C ASN A 21 -0.21 6.58 -8.52
N MET A 22 -0.24 5.96 -9.70
CA MET A 22 0.16 4.56 -9.81
C MET A 22 1.65 4.37 -9.48
N ILE A 23 1.92 3.49 -8.53
CA ILE A 23 3.26 2.99 -8.20
C ILE A 23 3.26 1.48 -8.44
N LEU A 24 3.85 1.05 -9.56
CA LEU A 24 3.93 -0.37 -9.95
C LEU A 24 4.80 -1.22 -9.00
N ASP A 25 5.77 -0.58 -8.37
CA ASP A 25 6.73 -1.23 -7.48
C ASP A 25 7.11 -0.23 -6.39
N LEU A 26 6.61 -0.44 -5.17
CA LEU A 26 6.83 0.47 -4.05
C LEU A 26 8.25 0.29 -3.53
N ARG A 27 9.22 1.01 -4.09
CA ARG A 27 10.66 0.89 -3.75
C ARG A 27 11.07 1.58 -2.45
N ILE A 28 10.17 1.67 -1.48
CA ILE A 28 10.44 2.19 -0.15
C ILE A 28 10.87 1.03 0.75
N PRO A 29 11.86 1.21 1.64
CA PRO A 29 12.18 0.21 2.66
C PRO A 29 10.93 -0.26 3.43
N GLN A 30 10.93 -1.52 3.87
CA GLN A 30 9.80 -2.15 4.59
C GLN A 30 8.47 -2.23 3.83
N ASN A 31 8.43 -1.94 2.52
CA ASN A 31 7.19 -2.06 1.72
C ASN A 31 6.48 -3.41 1.91
N GLN A 32 7.24 -4.48 2.10
CA GLN A 32 6.70 -5.83 2.18
C GLN A 32 6.05 -6.07 3.54
N LYS A 33 6.67 -5.58 4.63
CA LYS A 33 6.04 -5.61 5.96
C LYS A 33 4.79 -4.73 5.99
N TYR A 34 4.84 -3.55 5.39
CA TYR A 34 3.65 -2.71 5.30
C TYR A 34 2.49 -3.44 4.60
N GLN A 35 2.74 -4.03 3.42
CA GLN A 35 1.69 -4.71 2.65
C GLN A 35 1.21 -6.01 3.31
N GLN A 36 2.13 -6.88 3.74
CA GLN A 36 1.80 -8.25 4.17
C GLN A 36 1.50 -8.38 5.67
N VAL A 37 1.77 -7.34 6.46
CA VAL A 37 1.53 -7.37 7.91
C VAL A 37 0.58 -6.24 8.27
N VAL A 38 1.01 -4.98 8.14
CA VAL A 38 0.21 -3.83 8.61
C VAL A 38 -1.13 -3.71 7.88
N LEU A 39 -1.08 -3.65 6.55
CA LEU A 39 -2.27 -3.48 5.72
C LEU A 39 -3.15 -4.73 5.72
N ASP A 40 -2.54 -5.91 5.53
CA ASP A 40 -3.27 -7.18 5.46
C ASP A 40 -4.00 -7.50 6.77
N GLU A 41 -3.35 -7.29 7.91
CA GLU A 41 -3.97 -7.51 9.23
C GLU A 41 -5.14 -6.57 9.46
N ALA A 42 -4.95 -5.26 9.26
CA ALA A 42 -6.00 -4.27 9.48
C ALA A 42 -7.23 -4.52 8.59
N VAL A 43 -7.02 -4.78 7.30
CA VAL A 43 -8.11 -5.08 6.35
C VAL A 43 -8.79 -6.40 6.70
N SER A 44 -8.03 -7.44 7.09
CA SER A 44 -8.61 -8.73 7.51
C SER A 44 -9.51 -8.57 8.73
N ARG A 45 -9.07 -7.81 9.73
CA ARG A 45 -9.86 -7.51 10.94
C ARG A 45 -11.12 -6.71 10.64
N PHE A 46 -11.03 -5.74 9.72
CA PHE A 46 -12.19 -4.99 9.22
C PHE A 46 -13.22 -5.91 8.54
N LEU A 47 -12.76 -6.76 7.62
CA LEU A 47 -13.62 -7.70 6.89
C LEU A 47 -14.24 -8.76 7.81
N ALA A 48 -13.55 -9.12 8.89
CA ALA A 48 -14.08 -9.98 9.94
C ALA A 48 -15.08 -9.28 10.89
N GLY A 49 -15.23 -7.95 10.79
CA GLY A 49 -16.11 -7.16 11.65
C GLY A 49 -15.54 -6.89 13.05
N GLU A 50 -14.24 -7.10 13.27
CA GLU A 50 -13.59 -6.88 14.56
C GLU A 50 -13.33 -5.40 14.86
N ILE A 51 -13.12 -4.60 13.81
CA ILE A 51 -12.86 -3.16 13.90
C ILE A 51 -13.69 -2.44 12.84
N ASP A 52 -14.03 -1.17 13.10
CA ASP A 52 -14.74 -0.32 12.14
C ASP A 52 -13.76 0.34 11.14
N LYS A 53 -14.33 1.08 10.18
CA LYS A 53 -13.55 1.70 9.10
C LYS A 53 -12.55 2.71 9.65
N GLU A 54 -12.96 3.53 10.61
CA GLU A 54 -12.14 4.56 11.22
C GLU A 54 -10.94 3.93 11.96
N ALA A 55 -11.17 2.89 12.76
CA ALA A 55 -10.13 2.12 13.43
C ALA A 55 -9.20 1.40 12.44
N THR A 56 -9.73 0.93 11.32
CA THR A 56 -8.92 0.30 10.26
C THR A 56 -7.93 1.29 9.65
N VAL A 57 -8.40 2.49 9.31
CA VAL A 57 -7.54 3.55 8.75
C VAL A 57 -6.47 3.96 9.76
N ALA A 58 -6.86 4.13 11.03
CA ALA A 58 -5.92 4.47 12.10
C ALA A 58 -4.84 3.39 12.27
N ALA A 59 -5.21 2.11 12.31
CA ALA A 59 -4.27 1.00 12.45
C ALA A 59 -3.25 0.94 11.29
N VAL A 60 -3.70 1.18 10.05
CA VAL A 60 -2.82 1.23 8.88
C VAL A 60 -1.87 2.43 8.96
N GLU A 61 -2.37 3.61 9.35
CA GLU A 61 -1.58 4.82 9.50
C GLU A 61 -0.52 4.68 10.60
N GLU A 62 -0.92 4.20 11.79
CA GLU A 62 -0.03 3.98 12.93
C GLU A 62 1.07 2.98 12.56
N GLY A 63 0.71 1.79 12.04
CA GLY A 63 1.70 0.79 11.66
C GLY A 63 2.65 1.26 10.55
N TRP A 64 2.18 2.08 9.61
CA TRP A 64 3.08 2.70 8.63
C TRP A 64 4.05 3.70 9.27
N ASN A 65 3.59 4.51 10.21
CA ASN A 65 4.45 5.46 10.92
C ASN A 65 5.48 4.74 11.80
N GLU A 66 5.11 3.67 12.49
CA GLU A 66 6.05 2.85 13.26
C GLU A 66 7.17 2.27 12.39
N LEU A 67 6.82 1.65 11.26
CA LEU A 67 7.81 1.16 10.29
C LEU A 67 8.73 2.28 9.80
N ASN A 68 8.20 3.50 9.64
CA ASN A 68 9.00 4.64 9.22
C ASN A 68 9.98 5.11 10.28
N GLU A 69 9.59 5.06 11.55
CA GLU A 69 10.40 5.44 12.70
C GLU A 69 11.52 4.43 12.96
N GLU A 70 11.30 3.13 12.74
CA GLU A 70 12.34 2.09 12.88
C GLU A 70 13.60 2.36 12.04
N ILE A 71 13.43 2.84 10.80
CA ILE A 71 14.55 3.16 9.89
C ILE A 71 14.95 4.63 9.96
N GLY A 72 13.97 5.51 10.23
CA GLY A 72 14.11 6.95 10.07
C GLY A 72 13.82 7.41 8.64
N LYS A 73 12.96 8.41 8.51
CA LYS A 73 12.45 8.93 7.22
C LYS A 73 13.57 9.45 6.31
N ASP A 74 14.62 10.04 6.87
CA ASP A 74 15.75 10.57 6.10
C ASP A 74 16.59 9.47 5.44
N GLU A 75 16.88 8.38 6.17
CA GLU A 75 17.62 7.25 5.59
C GLU A 75 16.77 6.53 4.55
N GLN A 76 15.46 6.39 4.79
CA GLN A 76 14.55 5.85 3.78
C GLN A 76 14.52 6.68 2.49
N LEU A 77 14.47 8.01 2.60
CA LEU A 77 14.52 8.91 1.43
C LEU A 77 15.82 8.73 0.66
N LYS A 78 16.95 8.65 1.36
CA LYS A 78 18.27 8.40 0.75
C LYS A 78 18.33 7.05 0.04
N LEU A 79 17.85 5.98 0.67
CA LEU A 79 17.77 4.65 0.06
C LEU A 79 16.86 4.65 -1.17
N TYR A 80 15.67 5.25 -1.07
CA TYR A 80 14.74 5.38 -2.18
C TYR A 80 15.37 6.10 -3.37
N LYS A 81 15.97 7.27 -3.16
CA LYS A 81 16.70 8.02 -4.20
C LYS A 81 17.76 7.15 -4.89
N ALA A 82 18.52 6.37 -4.12
CA ALA A 82 19.52 5.46 -4.66
C ALA A 82 18.91 4.39 -5.60
N THR A 83 17.71 3.88 -5.30
CA THR A 83 17.02 2.89 -6.16
C THR A 83 16.58 3.42 -7.53
N ILE A 84 16.37 4.74 -7.64
CA ILE A 84 15.92 5.41 -8.87
C ILE A 84 17.02 6.25 -9.53
N GLY A 85 18.25 6.23 -8.98
CA GLY A 85 19.37 7.02 -9.48
C GLY A 85 19.18 8.54 -9.32
N ALA A 86 18.28 8.98 -8.44
CA ALA A 86 18.07 10.38 -8.14
C ALA A 86 19.16 10.89 -7.18
N LYS A 87 19.62 12.13 -7.38
CA LYS A 87 20.60 12.79 -6.51
C LYS A 87 19.90 13.59 -5.39
#